data_AF-A0A924GXP8-F1
#
_entry.id   AF-A0A924GXP8-F1
#
_cell.length_a   1.000
_cell.length_b   1.000
_cell.length_c   1.000
_cell.angle_alpha   90.00
_cell.angle_beta   90.00
_cell.angle_gamma   90.00
#
_symmetry.space_group_name_H-M   'P 1'
#
loop_
_entity.id
_entity.type
_entity.pdbx_description
1 polymer ?
#
loop_
_entity_poly.entity_id
_entity_poly.type
_entity_poly.pdbx_seq_one_letter_code
_entity_poly.pdbx_strand_id
1 'polypeptide(L)'
;MTGLSHVATNTPQRIYRAPCPACGAPVEFRSAQSVFAVCSYCSSTVVRQGETLSRVGKMAELFDDHSALQLMASGRFQNRAFTLVGRLQYKSPDGPWTEWIAMFDDGTTGVLGEDNGSYVFSLPVRLKRELPQAAQLRVGATTAIDGVPFNIASNVAVALVSAQGELPKLPPLNETFAMVELRSSTGDVISIDYGANPPVVSRGKEVQLDALAMSGLRDESAKEEKGRQFACPNCGAQVAVTLDTSKSITCRSCNTIIDLTKGIGSEMQHAMQAEPVQPLIPLGTLGQLQGVEWQVVGFQHRMGQEPGDDDEQFGWSEYLLYNRKRGFSFLVDSEDGWSVVKPTTGGPSLSPNGQSAVYLGTNYKLLYAYNAETNYVAGEFYWPVERGMKTFNRDF
;
A
#
# COMPACT_ATOMS: atom_id res chain seq x y z
N MET A 1 49.34 -4.25 24.88
CA MET A 1 48.04 -3.73 24.42
C MET A 1 47.30 -4.87 23.75
N THR A 2 46.51 -5.58 24.54
CA THR A 2 45.72 -6.75 24.14
C THR A 2 44.45 -6.27 23.45
N GLY A 3 44.31 -6.60 22.17
CA GLY A 3 43.10 -6.37 21.40
C GLY A 3 42.03 -7.38 21.81
N LEU A 4 40.93 -6.89 22.36
CA LEU A 4 39.71 -7.66 22.59
C LEU A 4 38.84 -7.58 21.34
N SER A 5 38.92 -8.61 20.52
CA SER A 5 37.96 -8.89 19.45
C SER A 5 36.59 -9.16 20.08
N HIS A 6 35.62 -8.26 19.89
CA HIS A 6 34.22 -8.52 20.22
C HIS A 6 33.68 -9.58 19.26
N VAL A 7 33.64 -10.82 19.72
CA VAL A 7 32.83 -11.88 19.13
C VAL A 7 31.37 -11.51 19.40
N ALA A 8 30.62 -11.21 18.34
CA ALA A 8 29.18 -11.07 18.42
C ALA A 8 28.58 -12.40 18.92
N THR A 9 28.17 -12.45 20.18
CA THR A 9 27.45 -13.59 20.74
C THR A 9 26.06 -13.64 20.11
N ASN A 10 25.89 -14.55 19.17
CA ASN A 10 24.60 -14.90 18.59
C ASN A 10 23.80 -15.65 19.66
N THR A 11 23.08 -14.92 20.51
CA THR A 11 22.22 -15.54 21.53
C THR A 11 21.10 -16.28 20.80
N PRO A 12 20.99 -17.62 20.90
CA PRO A 12 19.91 -18.33 20.26
C PRO A 12 18.59 -17.85 20.85
N GLN A 13 17.80 -17.11 20.07
CA GLN A 13 16.45 -16.71 20.47
C GLN A 13 15.63 -17.99 20.67
N ARG A 14 15.12 -18.20 21.89
CA ARG A 14 14.27 -19.35 22.20
C ARG A 14 12.95 -19.20 21.44
N ILE A 15 12.71 -20.10 20.48
CA ILE A 15 11.40 -20.23 19.86
C ILE A 15 10.46 -20.88 20.88
N TYR A 16 9.43 -20.16 21.30
CA TYR A 16 8.38 -20.72 22.14
C TYR A 16 7.34 -21.38 21.25
N ARG A 17 7.10 -22.68 21.45
CA ARG A 17 6.12 -23.46 20.68
C ARG A 17 5.15 -24.12 21.64
N ALA A 18 3.86 -23.93 21.39
CA ALA A 18 2.81 -24.53 22.20
C ALA A 18 1.59 -24.89 21.33
N PRO A 19 0.76 -25.86 21.76
CA PRO A 19 -0.41 -26.28 21.01
C PRO A 19 -1.46 -25.15 20.97
N CYS A 20 -2.07 -24.94 19.80
CA CYS A 20 -3.18 -24.03 19.63
C CYS A 20 -4.33 -24.46 20.54
N PRO A 21 -4.89 -23.57 21.39
CA PRO A 21 -6.02 -23.91 22.25
C PRO A 21 -7.30 -24.33 21.51
N ALA A 22 -7.37 -24.07 20.20
CA ALA A 22 -8.54 -24.38 19.37
C ALA A 22 -8.46 -25.76 18.70
N CYS A 23 -7.30 -26.13 18.14
CA CYS A 23 -7.15 -27.32 17.30
C CYS A 23 -5.95 -28.21 17.67
N GLY A 24 -5.15 -27.83 18.66
CA GLY A 24 -3.96 -28.57 19.08
C GLY A 24 -2.74 -28.44 18.15
N ALA A 25 -2.89 -27.85 16.96
CA ALA A 25 -1.78 -27.62 16.03
C ALA A 25 -0.73 -26.67 16.63
N PRO A 26 0.56 -26.82 16.29
CA PRO A 26 1.61 -25.98 16.85
C PRO A 26 1.45 -24.50 16.49
N VAL A 27 1.63 -23.63 17.48
CA VAL A 27 1.75 -22.18 17.32
C VAL A 27 3.12 -21.77 17.84
N GLU A 28 3.83 -20.94 17.06
CA GLU A 28 5.19 -20.50 17.36
C GLU A 28 5.21 -19.00 17.71
N PHE A 29 6.04 -18.65 18.67
CA PHE A 29 6.42 -17.28 19.05
C PHE A 29 7.95 -17.22 19.05
N ARG A 30 8.53 -16.61 18.02
CA ARG A 30 9.96 -16.38 17.84
C ARG A 30 10.39 -15.14 18.61
N SER A 31 9.59 -14.08 18.61
CA SER A 31 9.90 -12.89 19.40
C SER A 31 9.35 -13.01 20.82
N ALA A 32 10.18 -12.62 21.79
CA ALA A 32 9.73 -12.38 23.16
C ALA A 32 8.73 -11.20 23.24
N GLN A 33 8.70 -10.32 22.25
CA GLN A 33 7.77 -9.19 22.17
C GLN A 33 6.44 -9.54 21.50
N SER A 34 6.34 -10.70 20.83
CA SER A 34 5.09 -11.18 20.25
C SER A 34 4.11 -11.54 21.37
N VAL A 35 2.94 -10.90 21.35
CA VAL A 35 1.85 -11.15 22.30
C VAL A 35 0.75 -11.99 21.65
N PHE A 36 0.62 -11.91 20.32
CA PHE A 36 -0.37 -12.62 19.56
C PHE A 36 0.28 -13.50 18.49
N ALA A 37 -0.40 -14.59 18.14
CA ALA A 37 -0.10 -15.38 16.97
C ALA A 37 -1.40 -15.88 16.33
N VAL A 38 -1.43 -15.95 15.00
CA VAL A 38 -2.56 -16.54 14.25
C VAL A 38 -2.17 -17.94 13.82
N CYS A 39 -2.93 -18.94 14.28
CA CYS A 39 -2.65 -20.34 13.96
C CYS A 39 -2.82 -20.58 12.45
N SER A 40 -1.77 -21.04 11.77
CA SER A 40 -1.77 -21.30 10.33
C SER A 40 -2.70 -22.45 9.89
N TYR A 41 -3.18 -23.27 10.83
CA TYR A 41 -4.00 -24.44 10.54
C TYR A 41 -5.51 -24.16 10.64
N CYS A 42 -5.93 -23.32 11.59
CA CYS A 42 -7.35 -23.09 11.87
C CYS A 42 -7.73 -21.61 11.95
N SER A 43 -6.78 -20.71 11.68
CA SER A 43 -6.91 -19.25 11.75
C SER A 43 -7.33 -18.71 13.11
N SER A 44 -7.22 -19.51 14.18
CA SER A 44 -7.52 -19.03 15.53
C SER A 44 -6.47 -18.04 15.99
N THR A 45 -6.93 -16.91 16.52
CA THR A 45 -6.10 -15.89 17.15
C THR A 45 -5.79 -16.32 18.56
N VAL A 46 -4.50 -16.48 18.84
CA VAL A 46 -3.98 -16.92 20.12
C VAL A 46 -3.26 -15.77 20.78
N VAL A 47 -3.56 -15.51 22.03
CA VAL A 47 -2.84 -14.55 22.87
C VAL A 47 -1.97 -15.30 23.86
N ARG A 48 -0.76 -14.79 24.10
CA ARG A 48 0.17 -15.28 25.11
C ARG A 48 0.12 -14.38 26.34
N GLN A 49 -0.24 -14.95 27.49
CA GLN A 49 -0.26 -14.27 28.78
C GLN A 49 0.69 -15.02 29.73
N GLY A 50 1.94 -14.54 29.81
CA GLY A 50 3.00 -15.27 30.50
C GLY A 50 3.27 -16.62 29.82
N GLU A 51 3.06 -17.72 30.54
CA GLU A 51 3.22 -19.09 30.04
C GLU A 51 1.93 -19.70 29.47
N THR A 52 0.79 -19.02 29.62
CA THR A 52 -0.51 -19.54 29.18
C THR A 52 -0.86 -19.01 27.80
N LEU A 53 -1.32 -19.90 26.92
CA LEU A 53 -1.95 -19.54 25.66
C LEU A 53 -3.47 -19.63 25.78
N SER A 54 -4.17 -18.60 25.31
CA SER A 54 -5.64 -18.61 25.21
C SER A 54 -6.09 -18.17 23.82
N ARG A 55 -7.25 -18.69 23.40
CA ARG A 55 -7.89 -18.29 22.15
C ARG A 55 -8.75 -17.06 22.42
N VAL A 56 -8.57 -16.02 21.61
CA VAL A 56 -9.35 -14.77 21.71
C VAL A 56 -10.24 -14.51 20.50
N GLY A 57 -10.08 -15.30 19.43
CA GLY A 57 -10.91 -15.14 18.24
C GLY A 57 -10.49 -16.06 17.10
N LYS A 58 -11.02 -15.76 15.91
CA LYS A 58 -10.63 -16.38 14.64
C LYS A 58 -10.49 -15.26 13.60
N MET A 59 -9.38 -15.25 12.89
CA MET A 59 -9.15 -14.30 11.80
C MET A 59 -9.95 -14.69 10.56
N ALA A 60 -10.38 -13.67 9.81
CA ALA A 60 -10.87 -13.86 8.46
C ALA A 60 -9.75 -14.34 7.54
N GLU A 61 -10.12 -14.94 6.41
CA GLU A 61 -9.15 -15.27 5.36
C GLU A 61 -8.44 -13.99 4.89
N LEU A 62 -7.15 -14.08 4.56
CA LEU A 62 -6.49 -12.98 3.85
C LEU A 62 -7.14 -12.84 2.48
N PHE A 63 -7.30 -11.62 2.01
CA PHE A 63 -7.47 -11.43 0.56
C PHE A 63 -6.09 -11.55 -0.10
N ASP A 64 -6.05 -12.15 -1.28
CA ASP A 64 -4.83 -12.18 -2.08
C ASP A 64 -4.48 -10.74 -2.49
N ASP A 65 -3.26 -10.33 -2.19
CA ASP A 65 -2.72 -9.01 -2.49
C ASP A 65 -1.54 -9.07 -3.45
N HIS A 66 -1.26 -10.24 -4.02
CA HIS A 66 -0.13 -10.51 -4.94
C HIS A 66 1.24 -10.05 -4.43
N SER A 67 1.33 -9.79 -3.13
CA SER A 67 2.57 -9.32 -2.51
C SER A 67 3.69 -10.30 -2.82
N ALA A 68 4.84 -9.77 -3.23
CA ALA A 68 6.07 -10.56 -3.33
C ALA A 68 6.51 -11.06 -1.95
N LEU A 69 6.09 -10.39 -0.88
CA LEU A 69 6.43 -10.69 0.49
C LEU A 69 5.60 -11.89 1.00
N GLN A 70 6.22 -12.66 1.88
CA GLN A 70 5.59 -13.73 2.63
C GLN A 70 6.20 -13.85 4.02
N LEU A 71 5.50 -14.55 4.90
CA LEU A 71 6.07 -14.92 6.20
C LEU A 71 7.37 -15.70 5.98
N MET A 72 8.33 -15.45 6.86
CA MET A 72 9.70 -15.98 6.82
C MET A 72 10.58 -15.47 5.68
N ALA A 73 10.10 -14.54 4.84
CA ALA A 73 11.02 -13.77 4.00
C ALA A 73 11.94 -12.92 4.89
N SER A 74 13.21 -12.81 4.51
CA SER A 74 14.24 -12.13 5.30
C SER A 74 14.96 -11.08 4.48
N GLY A 75 15.40 -10.01 5.12
CA GLY A 75 16.11 -8.91 4.48
C GLY A 75 17.01 -8.16 5.45
N ARG A 76 17.46 -6.98 5.04
CA ARG A 76 18.32 -6.09 5.82
C ARG A 76 17.77 -4.67 5.78
N PHE A 77 17.69 -4.04 6.95
CA PHE A 77 17.35 -2.63 7.08
C PHE A 77 18.38 -1.96 7.98
N GLN A 78 19.03 -0.89 7.50
CA GLN A 78 20.09 -0.18 8.22
C GLN A 78 21.18 -1.14 8.76
N ASN A 79 21.64 -2.07 7.93
CA ASN A 79 22.60 -3.13 8.26
C ASN A 79 22.17 -4.13 9.37
N ARG A 80 20.90 -4.13 9.78
CA ARG A 80 20.34 -5.11 10.70
C ARG A 80 19.52 -6.13 9.91
N ALA A 81 19.78 -7.42 10.12
CA ALA A 81 18.98 -8.47 9.51
C ALA A 81 17.61 -8.53 10.17
N PHE A 82 16.58 -8.80 9.38
CA PHE A 82 15.23 -9.01 9.86
C PHE A 82 14.55 -10.18 9.14
N THR A 83 13.54 -10.74 9.78
CA THR A 83 12.63 -11.73 9.20
C THR A 83 11.18 -11.26 9.35
N LEU A 84 10.37 -11.42 8.31
CA LEU A 84 8.95 -11.11 8.36
C LEU A 84 8.21 -12.21 9.12
N VAL A 85 7.78 -11.93 10.34
CA VAL A 85 7.16 -12.92 11.25
C VAL A 85 5.65 -12.79 11.34
N GLY A 86 5.09 -11.66 10.92
CA GLY A 86 3.66 -11.40 10.95
C GLY A 86 3.20 -10.50 9.82
N ARG A 87 1.88 -10.43 9.64
CA ARG A 87 1.21 -9.63 8.62
C ARG A 87 -0.13 -9.15 9.15
N LEU A 88 -0.45 -7.89 8.91
CA LEU A 88 -1.73 -7.24 9.20
C LEU A 88 -2.28 -6.69 7.88
N GLN A 89 -3.55 -6.90 7.60
CA GLN A 89 -4.24 -6.31 6.45
C GLN A 89 -5.32 -5.36 6.94
N TYR A 90 -5.23 -4.11 6.51
CA TYR A 90 -6.18 -3.08 6.85
C TYR A 90 -7.01 -2.70 5.63
N LYS A 91 -8.17 -2.10 5.90
CA LYS A 91 -9.04 -1.49 4.91
C LYS A 91 -9.40 -0.07 5.32
N SER A 92 -9.26 0.86 4.39
CA SER A 92 -9.83 2.20 4.45
C SER A 92 -10.85 2.40 3.31
N PRO A 93 -11.56 3.54 3.27
CA PRO A 93 -12.34 3.94 2.08
C PRO A 93 -11.48 4.04 0.81
N ASP A 94 -10.21 4.41 0.94
CA ASP A 94 -9.30 4.66 -0.18
C ASP A 94 -8.66 3.37 -0.71
N GLY A 95 -8.60 2.32 0.11
CA GLY A 95 -8.11 1.01 -0.30
C GLY A 95 -7.58 0.17 0.85
N PRO A 96 -7.24 -1.09 0.57
CA PRO A 96 -6.50 -1.90 1.51
C PRO A 96 -5.00 -1.59 1.46
N TRP A 97 -4.32 -1.85 2.58
CA TRP A 97 -2.86 -1.96 2.59
C TRP A 97 -2.42 -3.05 3.57
N THR A 98 -1.16 -3.47 3.46
CA THR A 98 -0.58 -4.53 4.29
C THR A 98 0.54 -3.96 5.16
N GLU A 99 0.61 -4.37 6.42
CA GLU A 99 1.76 -4.15 7.29
C GLU A 99 2.41 -5.48 7.64
N TRP A 100 3.69 -5.64 7.28
CA TRP A 100 4.49 -6.79 7.64
C TRP A 100 5.28 -6.52 8.92
N ILE A 101 5.21 -7.43 9.88
CA ILE A 101 5.97 -7.36 11.13
C ILE A 101 7.36 -7.94 10.89
N ALA A 102 8.38 -7.09 10.95
CA ALA A 102 9.78 -7.46 10.79
C ALA A 102 10.44 -7.65 12.17
N MET A 103 10.91 -8.85 12.47
CA MET A 103 11.67 -9.16 13.69
C MET A 103 13.18 -9.08 13.40
N PHE A 104 13.91 -8.31 14.20
CA PHE A 104 15.36 -8.20 14.14
C PHE A 104 16.04 -9.23 15.07
N ASP A 105 17.32 -9.51 14.81
CA ASP A 105 18.12 -10.47 15.59
C ASP A 105 18.29 -10.07 17.07
N ASP A 106 18.13 -8.79 17.40
CA ASP A 106 18.14 -8.28 18.78
C ASP A 106 16.79 -8.44 19.50
N GLY A 107 15.79 -9.04 18.83
CA GLY A 107 14.45 -9.31 19.35
C GLY A 107 13.50 -8.11 19.27
N THR A 108 13.96 -6.95 18.81
CA THR A 108 13.09 -5.80 18.51
C THR A 108 12.32 -6.03 17.22
N THR A 109 11.20 -5.32 17.06
CA THR A 109 10.37 -5.39 15.87
C THR A 109 10.29 -4.05 15.14
N GLY A 110 10.16 -4.10 13.82
CA GLY A 110 9.75 -3.00 12.95
C GLY A 110 8.53 -3.38 12.10
N VAL A 111 8.08 -2.45 11.28
CA VAL A 111 6.96 -2.62 10.35
C VAL A 111 7.43 -2.26 8.95
N LEU A 112 7.18 -3.15 7.99
CA LEU A 112 7.28 -2.85 6.56
C LEU A 112 5.85 -2.70 6.02
N GLY A 113 5.40 -1.45 5.88
CA GLY A 113 4.14 -1.11 5.24
C GLY A 113 4.25 -1.27 3.72
N GLU A 114 3.23 -1.87 3.12
CA GLU A 114 3.10 -2.11 1.68
C GLU A 114 1.74 -1.59 1.21
N ASP A 115 1.77 -0.64 0.28
CA ASP A 115 0.59 -0.07 -0.37
C ASP A 115 0.89 0.09 -1.86
N ASN A 116 0.20 -0.70 -2.69
CA ASN A 116 0.32 -0.67 -4.16
C ASN A 116 1.78 -0.71 -4.67
N GLY A 117 2.62 -1.48 -3.98
CA GLY A 117 4.05 -1.65 -4.26
C GLY A 117 4.95 -0.46 -3.90
N SER A 118 4.42 0.51 -3.15
CA SER A 118 5.22 1.44 -2.36
C SER A 118 5.45 0.87 -0.96
N TYR A 119 6.67 1.07 -0.44
CA TYR A 119 7.09 0.46 0.81
C TYR A 119 7.64 1.49 1.79
N VAL A 120 7.20 1.42 3.04
CA VAL A 120 7.75 2.21 4.14
C VAL A 120 8.24 1.28 5.23
N PHE A 121 9.52 1.37 5.59
CA PHE A 121 10.06 0.64 6.73
C PHE A 121 10.13 1.56 7.94
N SER A 122 9.41 1.19 9.00
CA SER A 122 9.25 1.98 10.23
C SER A 122 9.68 1.21 11.47
N LEU A 123 10.24 1.92 12.45
CA LEU A 123 10.58 1.41 13.77
C LEU A 123 9.70 2.10 14.82
N PRO A 124 9.32 1.41 15.92
CA PRO A 124 8.55 2.00 16.99
C PRO A 124 9.33 3.14 17.65
N VAL A 125 8.65 4.23 17.97
CA VAL A 125 9.23 5.38 18.68
C VAL A 125 8.40 5.72 19.92
N ARG A 126 9.10 6.10 21.00
CA ARG A 126 8.45 6.68 22.19
C ARG A 126 8.59 8.19 22.12
N LEU A 127 7.46 8.87 22.05
CA LEU A 127 7.42 10.33 22.02
C LEU A 127 7.58 10.89 23.43
N LYS A 128 8.15 12.09 23.54
CA LYS A 128 8.35 12.78 24.82
C LYS A 128 7.09 13.48 25.33
N ARG A 129 6.13 13.71 24.44
CA ARG A 129 4.89 14.44 24.70
C ARG A 129 3.69 13.59 24.32
N GLU A 130 2.57 13.86 24.98
CA GLU A 130 1.29 13.31 24.60
C GLU A 130 0.90 13.78 23.19
N LEU A 131 0.31 12.85 22.43
CA LEU A 131 -0.13 13.13 21.07
C LEU A 131 -1.48 13.87 21.08
N PRO A 132 -1.70 14.78 20.11
CA PRO A 132 -3.03 15.30 19.84
C PRO A 132 -4.02 14.16 19.56
N GLN A 133 -5.30 14.40 19.80
CA GLN A 133 -6.34 13.49 19.31
C GLN A 133 -6.34 13.48 17.79
N ALA A 134 -6.69 12.34 17.17
CA ALA A 134 -6.71 12.22 15.71
C ALA A 134 -7.56 13.31 15.04
N ALA A 135 -8.70 13.70 15.63
CA ALA A 135 -9.57 14.74 15.10
C ALA A 135 -8.92 16.14 15.01
N GLN A 136 -7.82 16.38 15.73
CA GLN A 136 -7.07 17.63 15.70
C GLN A 136 -6.02 17.66 14.58
N LEU A 137 -5.69 16.50 14.00
CA LEU A 137 -4.69 16.35 12.95
C LEU A 137 -5.35 16.46 11.57
N ARG A 138 -5.51 17.70 11.08
CA ARG A 138 -6.13 17.97 9.77
C ARG A 138 -5.15 17.74 8.63
N VAL A 139 -5.56 16.99 7.61
CA VAL A 139 -4.76 16.77 6.39
C VAL A 139 -4.39 18.12 5.76
N GLY A 140 -3.14 18.24 5.31
CA GLY A 140 -2.56 19.46 4.75
C GLY A 140 -2.05 20.47 5.78
N ALA A 141 -2.37 20.32 7.07
CA ALA A 141 -1.80 21.14 8.12
C ALA A 141 -0.40 20.64 8.55
N THR A 142 0.35 21.50 9.23
CA THR A 142 1.66 21.18 9.80
C THR A 142 1.55 21.04 11.32
N THR A 143 2.26 20.07 11.90
CA THR A 143 2.47 19.93 13.35
C THR A 143 3.92 19.57 13.64
N ALA A 144 4.35 19.66 14.89
CA ALA A 144 5.70 19.29 15.30
C ALA A 144 5.68 18.02 16.16
N ILE A 145 6.51 17.04 15.82
CA ILE A 145 6.75 15.84 16.61
C ILE A 145 8.19 15.90 17.11
N ASP A 146 8.37 15.93 18.44
CA ASP A 146 9.67 16.11 19.11
C ASP A 146 10.50 17.29 18.57
N GLY A 147 9.83 18.39 18.19
CA GLY A 147 10.47 19.62 17.69
C GLY A 147 10.80 19.61 16.19
N VAL A 148 10.51 18.52 15.47
CA VAL A 148 10.67 18.44 14.01
C VAL A 148 9.32 18.72 13.35
N PRO A 149 9.25 19.62 12.35
CA PRO A 149 8.01 19.89 11.63
C PRO A 149 7.64 18.75 10.68
N PHE A 150 6.37 18.37 10.68
CA PHE A 150 5.77 17.40 9.78
C PHE A 150 4.45 17.93 9.23
N ASN A 151 4.17 17.60 7.98
CA ASN A 151 2.85 17.78 7.38
C ASN A 151 2.00 16.55 7.63
N ILE A 152 0.71 16.76 7.92
CA ILE A 152 -0.27 15.68 8.06
C ILE A 152 -0.69 15.26 6.66
N ALA A 153 -0.22 14.10 6.22
CA ALA A 153 -0.41 13.60 4.86
C ALA A 153 -1.68 12.76 4.73
N SER A 154 -2.06 12.03 5.78
CA SER A 154 -3.31 11.28 5.82
C SER A 154 -3.88 11.24 7.23
N ASN A 155 -5.21 11.18 7.32
CA ASN A 155 -5.94 10.92 8.55
C ASN A 155 -7.22 10.20 8.16
N VAL A 156 -7.20 8.88 8.31
CA VAL A 156 -8.23 8.00 7.76
C VAL A 156 -8.79 7.09 8.85
N ALA A 157 -10.10 6.80 8.74
CA ALA A 157 -10.73 5.75 9.52
C ALA A 157 -10.42 4.40 8.86
N VAL A 158 -9.92 3.46 9.65
CA VAL A 158 -9.39 2.18 9.16
C VAL A 158 -9.85 1.05 10.05
N ALA A 159 -9.95 -0.16 9.48
CA ALA A 159 -10.24 -1.36 10.24
C ALA A 159 -9.23 -2.47 9.91
N LEU A 160 -8.83 -3.24 10.93
CA LEU A 160 -8.10 -4.48 10.72
C LEU A 160 -9.08 -5.53 10.19
N VAL A 161 -8.76 -6.11 9.03
CA VAL A 161 -9.61 -7.10 8.35
C VAL A 161 -9.08 -8.52 8.57
N SER A 162 -7.76 -8.70 8.47
CA SER A 162 -7.14 -9.99 8.67
C SER A 162 -5.71 -9.85 9.17
N ALA A 163 -5.19 -10.93 9.76
CA ALA A 163 -3.84 -10.99 10.26
C ALA A 163 -3.28 -12.41 10.14
N GLN A 164 -1.96 -12.53 10.03
CA GLN A 164 -1.23 -13.80 10.01
C GLN A 164 0.07 -13.72 10.79
N GLY A 165 0.56 -14.89 11.24
CA GLY A 165 1.84 -15.01 11.92
C GLY A 165 1.84 -14.39 13.31
N GLU A 166 3.01 -13.91 13.73
CA GLU A 166 3.28 -13.35 15.04
C GLU A 166 3.15 -11.83 15.07
N LEU A 167 2.48 -11.30 16.10
CA LEU A 167 2.17 -9.88 16.20
C LEU A 167 2.51 -9.34 17.60
N PRO A 168 3.21 -8.19 17.70
CA PRO A 168 3.47 -7.54 18.98
C PRO A 168 2.20 -6.92 19.58
N LYS A 169 1.26 -6.53 18.72
CA LYS A 169 -0.06 -6.00 19.05
C LYS A 169 -1.09 -6.53 18.07
N LEU A 170 -2.34 -6.57 18.49
CA LEU A 170 -3.47 -6.84 17.62
C LEU A 170 -4.47 -5.68 17.76
N PRO A 171 -4.60 -4.81 16.74
CA PRO A 171 -5.66 -3.82 16.71
C PRO A 171 -7.06 -4.46 16.82
N PRO A 172 -8.07 -3.71 17.29
CA PRO A 172 -9.46 -4.17 17.33
C PRO A 172 -9.91 -4.72 15.96
N LEU A 173 -10.38 -5.96 15.94
CA LEU A 173 -10.81 -6.62 14.70
C LEU A 173 -12.18 -6.09 14.27
N ASN A 174 -12.31 -5.68 13.00
CA ASN A 174 -13.56 -5.15 12.42
C ASN A 174 -14.14 -3.92 13.13
N GLU A 175 -13.39 -3.27 14.02
CA GLU A 175 -13.73 -1.97 14.59
C GLU A 175 -12.89 -0.90 13.89
N THR A 176 -13.51 0.24 13.63
CA THR A 176 -12.83 1.37 12.98
C THR A 176 -12.08 2.20 14.00
N PHE A 177 -10.82 2.52 13.71
CA PHE A 177 -10.00 3.47 14.46
C PHE A 177 -9.29 4.43 13.51
N ALA A 178 -8.72 5.51 14.04
CA ALA A 178 -8.00 6.48 13.22
C ALA A 178 -6.54 6.04 13.02
N MET A 179 -6.05 6.18 11.79
CA MET A 179 -4.63 6.09 11.48
C MET A 179 -4.20 7.36 10.79
N VAL A 180 -3.15 7.98 11.33
CA VAL A 180 -2.65 9.27 10.87
C VAL A 180 -1.21 9.11 10.42
N GLU A 181 -0.93 9.57 9.20
CA GLU A 181 0.43 9.64 8.71
C GLU A 181 0.92 11.07 8.54
N LEU A 182 2.17 11.29 8.93
CA LEU A 182 2.85 12.56 8.80
C LEU A 182 4.14 12.39 8.01
N ARG A 183 4.56 13.47 7.34
CA ARG A 183 5.73 13.51 6.45
C ARG A 183 6.60 14.74 6.74
N SER A 184 7.90 14.55 6.88
CA SER A 184 8.86 15.66 6.98
C SER A 184 9.35 16.08 5.60
N SER A 185 9.96 17.27 5.51
CA SER A 185 10.65 17.72 4.29
C SER A 185 11.89 16.87 3.95
N THR A 186 12.37 16.04 4.87
CA THR A 186 13.54 15.15 4.69
C THR A 186 13.17 13.71 4.38
N GLY A 187 11.88 13.44 4.11
CA GLY A 187 11.37 12.11 3.76
C GLY A 187 11.14 11.17 4.94
N ASP A 188 11.10 11.69 6.18
CA ASP A 188 10.71 10.87 7.32
C ASP A 188 9.19 10.69 7.34
N VAL A 189 8.78 9.48 7.66
CA VAL A 189 7.39 9.04 7.83
C VAL A 189 7.12 8.86 9.31
N ILE A 190 6.04 9.44 9.83
CA ILE A 190 5.47 9.07 11.13
C ILE A 190 4.10 8.45 10.88
N SER A 191 3.86 7.27 11.45
CA SER A 191 2.54 6.64 11.46
C SER A 191 2.06 6.55 12.90
N ILE A 192 0.87 7.10 13.17
CA ILE A 192 0.21 7.09 14.47
C ILE A 192 -1.03 6.21 14.36
N ASP A 193 -1.03 5.12 15.11
CA ASP A 193 -2.14 4.18 15.22
C ASP A 193 -2.92 4.44 16.51
N TYR A 194 -4.16 4.94 16.35
CA TYR A 194 -5.09 5.20 17.45
C TYR A 194 -5.99 3.99 17.80
N GLY A 195 -5.71 2.80 17.27
CA GLY A 195 -6.33 1.54 17.65
C GLY A 195 -5.84 1.00 19.00
N ALA A 196 -4.89 1.68 19.64
CA ALA A 196 -4.42 1.39 21.00
C ALA A 196 -4.44 2.66 21.87
N ASN A 197 -4.47 2.46 23.20
CA ASN A 197 -4.39 3.53 24.18
C ASN A 197 -3.26 3.24 25.19
N PRO A 198 -2.18 4.06 25.25
CA PRO A 198 -1.92 5.22 24.39
C PRO A 198 -1.67 4.84 22.91
N PRO A 199 -1.83 5.78 21.96
CA PRO A 199 -1.58 5.52 20.54
C PRO A 199 -0.16 5.02 20.28
N VAL A 200 -0.02 4.11 19.32
CA VAL A 200 1.27 3.54 18.93
C VAL A 200 1.86 4.38 17.82
N VAL A 201 3.13 4.79 17.98
CA VAL A 201 3.83 5.63 17.01
C VAL A 201 5.00 4.86 16.43
N SER A 202 5.16 4.94 15.12
CA SER A 202 6.35 4.47 14.43
C SER A 202 6.95 5.58 13.56
N ARG A 203 8.27 5.53 13.36
CA ARG A 203 9.01 6.43 12.48
C ARG A 203 9.77 5.61 11.46
N GLY A 204 9.67 5.99 10.19
CA GLY A 204 10.26 5.26 9.08
C GLY A 204 10.68 6.13 7.92
N LYS A 205 11.03 5.46 6.83
CA LYS A 205 11.34 6.06 5.52
C LYS A 205 10.78 5.18 4.40
N GLU A 206 10.50 5.79 3.26
CA GLU A 206 10.27 5.02 2.03
C GLU A 206 11.50 4.17 1.72
N VAL A 207 11.27 2.92 1.31
CA VAL A 207 12.29 1.97 0.88
C VAL A 207 11.89 1.33 -0.43
N GLN A 208 12.85 0.75 -1.13
CA GLN A 208 12.62 -0.12 -2.27
C GLN A 208 12.94 -1.55 -1.84
N LEU A 209 12.17 -2.54 -2.28
CA LEU A 209 12.44 -3.95 -1.91
C LEU A 209 13.84 -4.41 -2.30
N ASP A 210 14.35 -3.95 -3.45
CA ASP A 210 15.71 -4.25 -3.89
C ASP A 210 16.77 -3.73 -2.89
N ALA A 211 16.51 -2.58 -2.26
CA ALA A 211 17.41 -1.99 -1.26
C ALA A 211 17.39 -2.75 0.08
N LEU A 212 16.36 -3.56 0.34
CA LEU A 212 16.27 -4.40 1.53
C LEU A 212 17.02 -5.74 1.37
N ALA A 213 17.57 -6.04 0.19
CA ALA A 213 18.27 -7.30 -0.11
C ALA A 213 17.45 -8.53 0.33
N MET A 214 16.17 -8.55 -0.06
CA MET A 214 15.22 -9.57 0.36
C MET A 214 15.57 -10.96 -0.17
N SER A 215 15.26 -11.97 0.62
CA SER A 215 15.36 -13.40 0.30
C SER A 215 14.12 -14.13 0.81
N GLY A 216 13.78 -15.27 0.19
CA GLY A 216 12.55 -15.99 0.52
C GLY A 216 11.26 -15.26 0.10
N LEU A 217 11.34 -14.35 -0.88
CA LEU A 217 10.14 -13.81 -1.53
C LEU A 217 9.37 -14.94 -2.22
N ARG A 218 8.06 -14.76 -2.42
CA ARG A 218 7.25 -15.70 -3.19
C ARG A 218 7.80 -15.78 -4.62
N ASP A 219 8.05 -16.99 -5.11
CA ASP A 219 8.46 -17.20 -6.51
C ASP A 219 7.40 -16.65 -7.47
N GLU A 220 7.81 -16.38 -8.71
CA GLU A 220 6.90 -16.08 -9.83
C GLU A 220 6.04 -17.28 -10.24
N SER A 221 6.26 -18.46 -9.63
CA SER A 221 5.60 -19.70 -10.00
C SER A 221 4.09 -19.56 -9.86
N ALA A 222 3.47 -19.24 -10.99
CA ALA A 222 2.32 -19.90 -11.57
C ALA A 222 1.70 -20.96 -10.64
N LYS A 223 1.07 -20.53 -9.55
CA LYS A 223 -0.30 -20.99 -9.36
C LYS A 223 -0.94 -20.67 -10.68
N GLU A 224 -1.45 -21.66 -11.41
CA GLU A 224 -2.30 -21.42 -12.56
C GLU A 224 -3.18 -20.23 -12.18
N GLU A 225 -2.86 -19.05 -12.73
CA GLU A 225 -3.62 -17.87 -12.43
C GLU A 225 -4.92 -18.13 -13.14
N LYS A 226 -5.83 -18.79 -12.44
CA LYS A 226 -7.24 -18.60 -12.65
C LYS A 226 -7.51 -17.18 -12.14
N GLY A 227 -6.91 -16.20 -12.82
CA GLY A 227 -7.33 -14.81 -12.75
C GLY A 227 -8.84 -14.84 -12.80
N ARG A 228 -9.47 -14.11 -11.88
CA ARG A 228 -10.90 -14.29 -11.65
C ARG A 228 -11.62 -13.97 -12.94
N GLN A 229 -12.29 -14.96 -13.50
CA GLN A 229 -12.97 -14.84 -14.79
C GLN A 229 -14.47 -14.75 -14.58
N PHE A 230 -15.11 -13.87 -15.35
CA PHE A 230 -16.55 -13.73 -15.36
C PHE A 230 -17.03 -13.33 -16.76
N ALA A 231 -18.31 -13.55 -17.05
CA ALA A 231 -18.93 -13.08 -18.27
C ALA A 231 -19.22 -11.58 -18.13
N CYS A 232 -18.78 -10.78 -19.11
CA CYS A 232 -19.08 -9.36 -19.17
C CYS A 232 -20.59 -9.15 -19.04
N PRO A 233 -21.06 -8.30 -18.10
CA PRO A 233 -22.50 -8.12 -17.86
C PRO A 233 -23.25 -7.49 -19.04
N ASN A 234 -22.53 -6.88 -19.99
CA ASN A 234 -23.11 -6.25 -21.17
C ASN A 234 -23.16 -7.19 -22.40
N CYS A 235 -22.05 -7.88 -22.72
CA CYS A 235 -21.95 -8.66 -23.98
C CYS A 235 -21.69 -10.16 -23.79
N GLY A 236 -21.49 -10.63 -22.56
CA GLY A 236 -21.22 -12.05 -22.26
C GLY A 236 -19.79 -12.52 -22.57
N ALA A 237 -18.93 -11.70 -23.18
CA ALA A 237 -17.53 -12.05 -23.42
C ALA A 237 -16.78 -12.32 -22.11
N GLN A 238 -15.80 -13.22 -22.14
CA GLN A 238 -15.00 -13.54 -20.96
C GLN A 238 -14.09 -12.37 -20.58
N VAL A 239 -14.21 -11.92 -19.34
CA VAL A 239 -13.34 -10.92 -18.72
C VAL A 239 -12.47 -11.64 -17.69
N ALA A 240 -11.16 -11.54 -17.83
CA ALA A 240 -10.20 -12.07 -16.88
C ALA A 240 -9.58 -10.91 -16.09
N VAL A 241 -9.72 -10.95 -14.77
CA VAL A 241 -9.03 -10.03 -13.85
C VAL A 241 -7.66 -10.64 -13.52
N THR A 242 -6.59 -9.92 -13.84
CA THR A 242 -5.20 -10.37 -13.61
C THR A 242 -4.62 -9.78 -12.34
N LEU A 243 -5.08 -8.59 -11.92
CA LEU A 243 -4.66 -7.94 -10.68
C LEU A 243 -5.81 -8.01 -9.66
N ASP A 244 -5.62 -8.69 -8.52
CA ASP A 244 -6.70 -8.78 -7.51
C ASP A 244 -7.02 -7.45 -6.83
N THR A 245 -6.11 -6.48 -6.87
CA THR A 245 -6.36 -5.11 -6.41
C THR A 245 -7.15 -4.27 -7.40
N SER A 246 -7.49 -4.81 -8.59
CA SER A 246 -8.33 -4.14 -9.57
C SER A 246 -9.69 -3.77 -8.97
N LYS A 247 -9.95 -2.46 -8.94
CA LYS A 247 -11.26 -1.89 -8.58
C LYS A 247 -12.10 -1.57 -9.80
N SER A 248 -11.49 -1.44 -10.98
CA SER A 248 -12.16 -1.24 -12.26
C SER A 248 -11.45 -2.06 -13.34
N ILE A 249 -12.24 -2.65 -14.26
CA ILE A 249 -11.73 -3.36 -15.44
C ILE A 249 -12.61 -3.09 -16.67
N THR A 250 -12.01 -3.06 -17.86
CA THR A 250 -12.78 -2.94 -19.11
C THR A 250 -12.87 -4.25 -19.88
N CYS A 251 -14.06 -4.58 -20.40
CA CYS A 251 -14.23 -5.67 -21.34
C CYS A 251 -13.57 -5.36 -22.68
N ARG A 252 -12.58 -6.16 -23.08
CA ARG A 252 -11.87 -5.98 -24.36
C ARG A 252 -12.75 -6.18 -25.61
N SER A 253 -13.91 -6.83 -25.47
CA SER A 253 -14.81 -7.12 -26.60
C SER A 253 -15.80 -6.00 -26.89
N CYS A 254 -16.28 -5.29 -25.87
CA CYS A 254 -17.33 -4.27 -26.04
C CYS A 254 -17.02 -2.93 -25.33
N ASN A 255 -15.83 -2.78 -24.76
CA ASN A 255 -15.35 -1.58 -24.06
C ASN A 255 -16.16 -1.16 -22.83
N THR A 256 -17.02 -2.04 -22.32
CA THR A 256 -17.75 -1.80 -21.07
C THR A 256 -16.78 -1.71 -19.90
N ILE A 257 -16.82 -0.60 -19.15
CA ILE A 257 -16.17 -0.44 -17.85
C ILE A 257 -17.00 -1.20 -16.82
N ILE A 258 -16.36 -1.95 -15.95
CA ILE A 258 -16.98 -2.80 -14.94
C ILE A 258 -16.37 -2.45 -13.58
N ASP A 259 -17.21 -2.00 -12.66
CA ASP A 259 -16.83 -1.76 -11.26
C ASP A 259 -16.69 -3.09 -10.51
N LEU A 260 -15.53 -3.31 -9.88
CA LEU A 260 -15.19 -4.51 -9.10
C LEU A 260 -15.20 -4.26 -7.59
N THR A 261 -15.50 -3.05 -7.12
CA THR A 261 -15.42 -2.67 -5.70
C THR A 261 -16.33 -3.49 -4.78
N LYS A 262 -17.44 -4.02 -5.31
CA LYS A 262 -18.39 -4.90 -4.60
C LYS A 262 -18.15 -6.40 -4.81
N GLY A 263 -17.13 -6.76 -5.60
CA GLY A 263 -16.78 -8.14 -5.93
C GLY A 263 -17.51 -8.69 -7.15
N ILE A 264 -17.12 -9.90 -7.55
CA ILE A 264 -17.66 -10.58 -8.74
C ILE A 264 -18.93 -11.34 -8.35
N GLY A 265 -20.05 -11.08 -9.02
CA GLY A 265 -21.33 -11.75 -8.77
C GLY A 265 -22.34 -10.93 -7.95
N SER A 266 -21.98 -9.74 -7.49
CA SER A 266 -22.96 -8.71 -7.10
C SER A 266 -23.56 -8.05 -8.36
N GLU A 267 -24.59 -7.22 -8.20
CA GLU A 267 -25.03 -6.32 -9.28
C GLU A 267 -23.85 -5.43 -9.71
N MET A 268 -23.17 -5.80 -10.80
CA MET A 268 -22.02 -5.07 -11.33
C MET A 268 -22.52 -3.80 -12.02
N GLN A 269 -22.13 -2.65 -11.45
CA GLN A 269 -22.27 -1.39 -12.14
C GLN A 269 -21.32 -1.41 -13.34
N HIS A 270 -21.85 -1.05 -14.50
CA HIS A 270 -21.09 -1.05 -15.72
C HIS A 270 -21.58 0.04 -16.67
N ALA A 271 -20.64 0.59 -17.44
CA ALA A 271 -20.93 1.67 -18.38
C ALA A 271 -20.29 1.35 -19.74
N MET A 272 -21.08 1.46 -20.81
CA MET A 272 -20.55 1.40 -22.16
C MET A 272 -19.80 2.68 -22.49
N GLN A 273 -18.67 2.53 -23.15
CA GLN A 273 -17.90 3.65 -23.69
C GLN A 273 -18.17 3.74 -25.19
N ALA A 274 -18.61 4.91 -25.63
CA ALA A 274 -18.62 5.26 -27.05
C ALA A 274 -17.24 5.80 -27.45
N GLU A 275 -16.92 5.79 -28.75
CA GLU A 275 -15.71 6.40 -29.31
C GLU A 275 -14.40 5.84 -28.71
N PRO A 276 -14.04 4.59 -29.07
CA PRO A 276 -12.85 3.95 -28.50
C PRO A 276 -11.59 4.70 -28.88
N VAL A 277 -10.77 5.03 -27.88
CA VAL A 277 -9.43 5.57 -28.09
C VAL A 277 -8.47 4.39 -28.22
N GLN A 278 -7.75 4.31 -29.34
CA GLN A 278 -6.78 3.24 -29.55
C GLN A 278 -5.44 3.61 -28.88
N PRO A 279 -4.99 2.87 -27.86
CA PRO A 279 -3.70 3.11 -27.24
C PRO A 279 -2.56 2.81 -28.22
N LEU A 280 -1.50 3.64 -28.21
CA LEU A 280 -0.29 3.41 -28.99
C LEU A 280 0.47 2.18 -28.49
N ILE A 281 0.48 1.97 -27.17
CA ILE A 281 1.06 0.79 -26.54
C ILE A 281 -0.08 -0.15 -26.11
N PRO A 282 -0.22 -1.34 -26.72
CA PRO A 282 -1.30 -2.26 -26.38
C PRO A 282 -1.26 -2.71 -24.91
N LEU A 283 -2.43 -2.91 -24.32
CA LEU A 283 -2.54 -3.52 -22.99
C LEU A 283 -1.95 -4.94 -22.98
N GLY A 284 -1.26 -5.28 -21.91
CA GLY A 284 -0.52 -6.52 -21.73
C GLY A 284 0.90 -6.49 -22.30
N THR A 285 1.31 -5.41 -22.98
CA THR A 285 2.68 -5.26 -23.48
C THR A 285 3.69 -5.34 -22.33
N LEU A 286 4.71 -6.18 -22.50
CA LEU A 286 5.89 -6.24 -21.66
C LEU A 286 6.99 -5.40 -22.28
N GLY A 287 7.66 -4.57 -21.49
CA GLY A 287 8.74 -3.71 -21.97
C GLY A 287 9.68 -3.29 -20.85
N GLN A 288 10.87 -2.82 -21.23
CA GLN A 288 11.85 -2.29 -20.28
C GLN A 288 11.85 -0.76 -20.30
N LEU A 289 11.75 -0.15 -19.13
CA LEU A 289 11.84 1.30 -18.94
C LEU A 289 12.76 1.58 -17.75
N GLN A 290 13.78 2.41 -17.96
CA GLN A 290 14.79 2.74 -16.94
C GLN A 290 15.45 1.50 -16.30
N GLY A 291 15.67 0.44 -17.10
CA GLY A 291 16.28 -0.81 -16.64
C GLY A 291 15.34 -1.75 -15.88
N VAL A 292 14.08 -1.37 -15.66
CA VAL A 292 13.07 -2.18 -14.96
C VAL A 292 12.08 -2.75 -15.99
N GLU A 293 11.68 -4.01 -15.82
CA GLU A 293 10.62 -4.62 -16.62
C GLU A 293 9.24 -4.17 -16.12
N TRP A 294 8.39 -3.78 -17.05
CA TRP A 294 7.04 -3.30 -16.79
C TRP A 294 6.04 -4.00 -17.71
N GLN A 295 4.83 -4.21 -17.18
CA GLN A 295 3.67 -4.58 -17.96
C GLN A 295 2.70 -3.42 -18.04
N VAL A 296 2.19 -3.12 -19.24
CA VAL A 296 1.08 -2.17 -19.40
C VAL A 296 -0.22 -2.86 -19.02
N VAL A 297 -0.86 -2.44 -17.93
CA VAL A 297 -2.06 -3.08 -17.40
C VAL A 297 -3.32 -2.23 -17.58
N GLY A 298 -3.16 -0.91 -17.67
CA GLY A 298 -4.25 0.05 -17.86
C GLY A 298 -3.87 1.17 -18.82
N PHE A 299 -4.89 1.83 -19.35
CA PHE A 299 -4.81 2.99 -20.22
C PHE A 299 -5.98 3.90 -19.93
N GLN A 300 -5.73 5.19 -19.76
CA GLN A 300 -6.79 6.19 -19.76
C GLN A 300 -6.44 7.35 -20.68
N HIS A 301 -7.47 7.92 -21.27
CA HIS A 301 -7.36 9.18 -21.98
C HIS A 301 -8.11 10.25 -21.19
N ARG A 302 -7.51 11.43 -21.12
CA ARG A 302 -7.96 12.54 -20.29
C ARG A 302 -7.97 13.82 -21.10
N MET A 303 -8.97 14.64 -20.83
CA MET A 303 -9.09 15.99 -21.37
C MET A 303 -9.03 16.98 -20.23
N GLY A 304 -8.26 18.04 -20.41
CA GLY A 304 -8.07 19.14 -19.49
C GLY A 304 -8.69 20.42 -20.02
N GLN A 305 -9.07 21.29 -19.10
CA GLN A 305 -9.60 22.62 -19.39
C GLN A 305 -9.20 23.59 -18.28
N GLU A 306 -8.72 24.77 -18.66
CA GLU A 306 -8.39 25.81 -17.70
C GLU A 306 -9.66 26.43 -17.09
N PRO A 307 -9.69 26.74 -15.77
CA PRO A 307 -10.88 27.33 -15.16
C PRO A 307 -11.18 28.72 -15.72
N GLY A 308 -12.33 28.85 -16.38
CA GLY A 308 -12.78 30.12 -16.96
C GLY A 308 -12.42 30.31 -18.43
N ASP A 309 -11.77 29.33 -19.06
CA ASP A 309 -11.62 29.25 -20.51
C ASP A 309 -12.40 28.04 -21.04
N ASP A 310 -13.61 28.29 -21.53
CA ASP A 310 -14.49 27.23 -22.01
C ASP A 310 -14.14 26.77 -23.45
N ASP A 311 -13.28 27.51 -24.15
CA ASP A 311 -12.99 27.32 -25.58
C ASP A 311 -11.72 26.49 -25.83
N GLU A 312 -10.82 26.37 -24.84
CA GLU A 312 -9.57 25.62 -24.97
C GLU A 312 -9.56 24.32 -24.14
N GLN A 313 -9.39 23.19 -24.83
CA GLN A 313 -9.23 21.87 -24.22
C GLN A 313 -7.95 21.22 -24.73
N PHE A 314 -7.25 20.51 -23.86
CA PHE A 314 -6.05 19.76 -24.19
C PHE A 314 -6.18 18.29 -23.76
N GLY A 315 -5.59 17.38 -24.53
CA GLY A 315 -5.70 15.93 -24.28
C GLY A 315 -4.37 15.28 -23.95
N TRP A 316 -4.40 14.24 -23.11
CA TRP A 316 -3.24 13.38 -22.89
C TRP A 316 -3.66 11.94 -22.62
N SER A 317 -2.72 11.01 -22.79
CA SER A 317 -2.89 9.60 -22.52
C SER A 317 -2.00 9.17 -21.36
N GLU A 318 -2.53 8.29 -20.50
CA GLU A 318 -1.78 7.72 -19.39
C GLU A 318 -1.84 6.19 -19.47
N TYR A 319 -0.66 5.56 -19.51
CA TYR A 319 -0.49 4.12 -19.46
C TYR A 319 -0.11 3.71 -18.04
N LEU A 320 -0.94 2.87 -17.42
CA LEU A 320 -0.63 2.30 -16.11
C LEU A 320 0.32 1.12 -16.27
N LEU A 321 1.51 1.27 -15.71
CA LEU A 321 2.57 0.28 -15.68
C LEU A 321 2.56 -0.46 -14.35
N TYR A 322 2.70 -1.78 -14.40
CA TYR A 322 2.82 -2.64 -13.23
C TYR A 322 4.16 -3.37 -13.21
N ASN A 323 4.75 -3.45 -12.02
CA ASN A 323 5.86 -4.33 -11.69
C ASN A 323 5.65 -4.86 -10.27
N ARG A 324 5.82 -6.16 -10.08
CA ARG A 324 5.55 -6.84 -8.80
C ARG A 324 6.36 -6.32 -7.61
N LYS A 325 7.59 -5.83 -7.82
CA LYS A 325 8.47 -5.33 -6.75
C LYS A 325 8.47 -3.80 -6.61
N ARG A 326 8.10 -3.10 -7.69
CA ARG A 326 8.15 -1.63 -7.79
C ARG A 326 6.78 -0.98 -7.73
N GLY A 327 5.71 -1.78 -7.75
CA GLY A 327 4.34 -1.31 -7.74
C GLY A 327 3.90 -0.76 -9.08
N PHE A 328 3.21 0.38 -9.02
CA PHE A 328 2.68 1.05 -10.20
C PHE A 328 3.46 2.31 -10.57
N SER A 329 3.50 2.60 -11.86
CA SER A 329 3.98 3.86 -12.41
C SER A 329 3.15 4.21 -13.65
N PHE A 330 3.27 5.43 -14.12
CA PHE A 330 2.53 5.95 -15.25
C PHE A 330 3.50 6.38 -16.32
N LEU A 331 3.22 5.99 -17.55
CA LEU A 331 3.83 6.59 -18.73
C LEU A 331 2.79 7.51 -19.34
N VAL A 332 3.09 8.80 -19.38
CA VAL A 332 2.15 9.85 -19.82
C VAL A 332 2.62 10.36 -21.19
N ASP A 333 1.69 10.42 -22.13
CA ASP A 333 1.88 10.92 -23.50
C ASP A 333 1.02 12.18 -23.67
N SER A 334 1.67 13.35 -23.69
CA SER A 334 1.03 14.65 -23.88
C SER A 334 1.63 15.38 -25.09
N GLU A 335 1.12 16.56 -25.40
CA GLU A 335 1.65 17.40 -26.49
C GLU A 335 3.12 17.82 -26.27
N ASP A 336 3.56 17.89 -25.02
CA ASP A 336 4.96 18.15 -24.64
C ASP A 336 5.86 16.90 -24.76
N GLY A 337 5.27 15.74 -25.04
CA GLY A 337 5.94 14.46 -25.22
C GLY A 337 5.71 13.47 -24.08
N TRP A 338 6.61 12.50 -23.98
CA TRP A 338 6.49 11.38 -23.05
C TRP A 338 7.13 11.69 -21.70
N SER A 339 6.42 11.43 -20.61
CA SER A 339 6.93 11.56 -19.24
C SER A 339 6.62 10.33 -18.39
N VAL A 340 7.44 10.10 -17.36
CA VAL A 340 7.23 9.03 -16.38
C VAL A 340 6.79 9.66 -15.08
N VAL A 341 5.62 9.26 -14.60
CA VAL A 341 5.04 9.75 -13.35
C VAL A 341 4.91 8.59 -12.38
N LYS A 342 5.23 8.83 -11.10
CA LYS A 342 5.08 7.85 -10.03
C LYS A 342 4.25 8.48 -8.92
N PRO A 343 3.26 7.76 -8.35
CA PRO A 343 2.65 8.15 -7.09
C PRO A 343 3.73 8.35 -6.01
N THR A 344 3.67 9.48 -5.32
CA THR A 344 4.59 9.77 -4.23
C THR A 344 4.09 9.15 -2.93
N THR A 345 4.99 8.66 -2.08
CA THR A 345 4.63 8.24 -0.72
C THR A 345 4.31 9.46 0.13
N GLY A 346 3.02 9.75 0.33
CA GLY A 346 2.54 11.00 0.94
C GLY A 346 2.42 12.14 -0.08
N GLY A 347 2.21 13.37 0.41
CA GLY A 347 1.98 14.54 -0.44
C GLY A 347 2.89 15.74 -0.13
N PRO A 348 3.02 16.69 -1.07
CA PRO A 348 3.73 17.94 -0.84
C PRO A 348 3.07 18.81 0.23
N SER A 349 3.84 19.71 0.83
CA SER A 349 3.31 20.80 1.64
C SER A 349 2.94 21.97 0.75
N LEU A 350 1.67 22.34 0.70
CA LEU A 350 1.22 23.50 -0.06
C LEU A 350 1.35 24.77 0.76
N SER A 351 1.78 25.86 0.12
CA SER A 351 1.68 27.19 0.74
C SER A 351 0.22 27.56 1.00
N PRO A 352 -0.08 28.43 1.99
CA PRO A 352 -1.46 28.81 2.32
C PRO A 352 -2.27 29.39 1.14
N ASN A 353 -1.60 30.02 0.18
CA ASN A 353 -2.21 30.54 -1.06
C ASN A 353 -2.20 29.53 -2.23
N GLY A 354 -1.62 28.33 -2.03
CA GLY A 354 -1.53 27.27 -3.02
C GLY A 354 -0.63 27.55 -4.23
N GLN A 355 0.19 28.61 -4.18
CA GLN A 355 1.06 29.04 -5.29
C GLN A 355 2.43 28.35 -5.31
N SER A 356 2.74 27.56 -4.28
CA SER A 356 3.97 26.78 -4.21
C SER A 356 3.75 25.50 -3.42
N ALA A 357 4.57 24.50 -3.74
CA ALA A 357 4.60 23.21 -3.09
C ALA A 357 6.03 22.88 -2.65
N VAL A 358 6.20 22.38 -1.43
CA VAL A 358 7.49 21.84 -0.97
C VAL A 358 7.39 20.32 -0.90
N TYR A 359 8.23 19.64 -1.66
CA TYR A 359 8.34 18.18 -1.67
C TYR A 359 9.80 17.74 -1.56
N LEU A 360 10.10 16.91 -0.55
CA LEU A 360 11.45 16.41 -0.25
C LEU A 360 12.54 17.51 -0.22
N GLY A 361 12.20 18.67 0.35
CA GLY A 361 13.10 19.81 0.50
C GLY A 361 13.24 20.68 -0.75
N THR A 362 12.64 20.27 -1.87
CA THR A 362 12.59 21.06 -3.11
C THR A 362 11.33 21.92 -3.13
N ASN A 363 11.47 23.18 -3.52
CA ASN A 363 10.36 24.13 -3.65
C ASN A 363 9.98 24.25 -5.13
N TYR A 364 8.70 24.04 -5.41
CA TYR A 364 8.07 24.04 -6.71
C TYR A 364 7.05 25.17 -6.79
N LYS A 365 6.93 25.83 -7.95
CA LYS A 365 6.03 26.96 -8.15
C LYS A 365 4.86 26.50 -9.00
N LEU A 366 3.64 26.83 -8.61
CA LEU A 366 2.47 26.48 -9.41
C LEU A 366 2.67 26.96 -10.86
N LEU A 367 2.56 26.02 -11.79
CA LEU A 367 2.65 26.26 -13.23
C LEU A 367 1.25 26.30 -13.83
N TYR A 368 0.44 25.27 -13.56
CA TYR A 368 -0.88 25.09 -14.13
C TYR A 368 -1.90 24.66 -13.08
N ALA A 369 -3.15 25.08 -13.26
CA ALA A 369 -4.28 24.60 -12.49
C ALA A 369 -5.47 24.41 -13.43
N TYR A 370 -5.99 23.19 -13.53
CA TYR A 370 -6.96 22.83 -14.55
C TYR A 370 -7.95 21.76 -14.07
N ASN A 371 -9.15 21.79 -14.63
CA ASN A 371 -10.09 20.68 -14.48
C ASN A 371 -9.73 19.60 -15.49
N ALA A 372 -9.87 18.33 -15.11
CA ALA A 372 -9.62 17.20 -15.98
C ALA A 372 -10.78 16.21 -15.93
N GLU A 373 -11.15 15.66 -17.08
CA GLU A 373 -12.14 14.60 -17.20
C GLU A 373 -11.52 13.37 -17.88
N THR A 374 -11.81 12.19 -17.33
CA THR A 374 -11.43 10.92 -17.97
C THR A 374 -12.46 10.58 -19.04
N ASN A 375 -12.10 10.64 -20.32
CA ASN A 375 -13.06 10.41 -21.41
C ASN A 375 -13.04 8.97 -21.93
N TYR A 376 -11.96 8.22 -21.68
CA TYR A 376 -11.84 6.82 -22.04
C TYR A 376 -10.93 6.06 -21.06
N VAL A 377 -11.28 4.81 -20.81
CA VAL A 377 -10.57 3.87 -19.93
C VAL A 377 -10.45 2.54 -20.65
N ALA A 378 -9.30 1.87 -20.53
CA ALA A 378 -9.11 0.48 -20.94
C ALA A 378 -8.14 -0.24 -19.99
N GLY A 379 -8.38 -1.53 -19.73
CA GLY A 379 -7.53 -2.37 -18.88
C GLY A 379 -7.96 -2.41 -17.42
N GLU A 380 -6.99 -2.59 -16.52
CA GLU A 380 -7.16 -2.84 -15.09
C GLU A 380 -6.58 -1.71 -14.24
N PHE A 381 -7.30 -1.31 -13.19
CA PHE A 381 -6.95 -0.17 -12.35
C PHE A 381 -7.14 -0.47 -10.86
N TYR A 382 -6.15 -0.12 -10.04
CA TYR A 382 -6.19 -0.30 -8.58
C TYR A 382 -7.08 0.73 -7.85
N TRP A 383 -7.68 1.67 -8.60
CA TRP A 383 -8.70 2.61 -8.15
C TRP A 383 -9.92 2.54 -9.09
N PRO A 384 -11.12 2.97 -8.64
CA PRO A 384 -12.35 2.81 -9.41
C PRO A 384 -12.44 3.89 -10.49
N VAL A 385 -11.56 3.86 -11.48
CA VAL A 385 -11.59 4.82 -12.59
C VAL A 385 -12.82 4.56 -13.47
N GLU A 386 -13.44 5.66 -13.90
CA GLU A 386 -14.66 5.64 -14.71
C GLU A 386 -14.61 6.77 -15.75
N ARG A 387 -15.33 6.58 -16.86
CA ARG A 387 -15.58 7.64 -17.84
C ARG A 387 -16.43 8.74 -17.21
N GLY A 388 -16.07 10.00 -17.44
CA GLY A 388 -16.71 11.16 -16.83
C GLY A 388 -16.17 11.49 -15.44
N MET A 389 -15.19 10.73 -14.92
CA MET A 389 -14.53 11.06 -13.66
C MET A 389 -13.78 12.38 -13.78
N LYS A 390 -14.14 13.35 -12.93
CA LYS A 390 -13.56 14.70 -12.90
C LYS A 390 -12.58 14.87 -11.76
N THR A 391 -11.47 15.55 -12.04
CA THR A 391 -10.50 16.00 -11.02
C THR A 391 -10.15 17.47 -11.22
N PHE A 392 -9.65 18.10 -10.17
CA PHE A 392 -8.97 19.38 -10.25
C PHE A 392 -7.49 19.16 -9.99
N ASN A 393 -6.66 19.49 -10.97
CA ASN A 393 -5.23 19.22 -10.97
C ASN A 393 -4.44 20.51 -10.76
N ARG A 394 -3.25 20.37 -10.16
CA ARG A 394 -2.29 21.44 -9.97
C ARG A 394 -0.89 20.91 -10.21
N ASP A 395 -0.20 21.52 -11.15
CA ASP A 395 1.15 21.15 -11.55
C ASP A 395 2.13 22.21 -11.05
N PHE A 396 3.23 21.78 -10.43
CA PHE A 396 4.17 22.65 -9.71
C PHE A 396 5.61 22.48 -10.20
#